data_AF-A0A7V1PSX7-F1
#
_entry.id   AF-A0A7V1PSX7-F1
#
_cell.length_a   1.000
_cell.length_b   1.000
_cell.length_c   1.000
_cell.angle_alpha   90.00
_cell.angle_beta   90.00
_cell.angle_gamma   90.00
#
_symmetry.space_group_name_H-M   'P 1'
#
loop_
_entity.id
_entity.type
_entity.pdbx_description
1 polymer ?
#
loop_
_entity_poly.entity_id
_entity_poly.type
_entity_poly.pdbx_seq_one_letter_code
_entity_poly.pdbx_strand_id
1 'polypeptide(L)'
;MKLNKSVLGIFALLILFSANILAQDTELTEDQWQAQITSLRAQKKTLTNEIASLKTDINNLKNTKVESYEDCMNKLYSSLGATAADVANFRVAVNQLDGRIAGQEGPKVDSQKDLDLLKLNKISALPEFYERVHNTLQRDLDAWIVEPPEINYTVVRGDNLWNIAKKPQHYGNGFAWPMIYKANRDKIKNPDLIYPKQIFKIPKLTEQEKSKYNKIRKNYKPAPVQ
;
A
#
# COMPACT_ATOMS: atom_id res chain seq x y z
N MET A 1 -73.02 -65.35 3.34
CA MET A 1 -72.00 -64.71 4.20
C MET A 1 -70.73 -64.60 3.37
N LYS A 2 -70.41 -63.51 2.66
CA LYS A 2 -70.21 -62.10 3.06
C LYS A 2 -69.11 -61.91 4.11
N LEU A 3 -68.02 -61.28 3.63
CA LEU A 3 -66.99 -60.46 4.28
C LEU A 3 -65.64 -61.09 4.73
N ASN A 4 -64.58 -60.54 4.12
CA ASN A 4 -63.36 -60.01 4.76
C ASN A 4 -62.15 -60.91 5.05
N LYS A 5 -61.32 -61.15 4.02
CA LYS A 5 -59.83 -60.98 4.05
C LYS A 5 -59.25 -60.47 2.72
N SER A 6 -60.09 -60.21 1.71
CA SER A 6 -59.73 -59.57 0.45
C SER A 6 -58.99 -58.23 0.61
N VAL A 7 -59.07 -57.55 1.77
CA VAL A 7 -58.29 -56.33 2.05
C VAL A 7 -56.78 -56.61 2.22
N LEU A 8 -56.39 -57.74 2.82
CA LEU A 8 -54.97 -58.12 2.92
C LEU A 8 -54.40 -58.58 1.58
N GLY A 9 -55.22 -59.27 0.78
CA GLY A 9 -54.82 -59.73 -0.56
C GLY A 9 -54.58 -58.56 -1.53
N ILE A 10 -55.43 -57.53 -1.49
CA ILE A 10 -55.32 -56.35 -2.35
C ILE A 10 -54.08 -55.51 -1.98
N PHE A 11 -53.73 -55.41 -0.70
CA PHE A 11 -52.52 -54.70 -0.26
C PHE A 11 -51.24 -55.43 -0.66
N ALA A 12 -51.22 -56.76 -0.59
CA ALA A 12 -50.08 -57.57 -1.04
C ALA A 12 -49.90 -57.56 -2.57
N LEU A 13 -51.00 -57.52 -3.33
CA LEU A 13 -50.96 -57.47 -4.80
C LEU A 13 -50.53 -56.09 -5.33
N LEU A 14 -50.89 -55.00 -4.64
CA LEU A 14 -50.46 -53.62 -4.97
C LEU A 14 -48.96 -53.38 -4.71
N ILE A 15 -48.38 -54.04 -3.71
CA ILE A 15 -46.95 -53.94 -3.39
C ILE A 15 -46.06 -54.72 -4.37
N LEU A 16 -46.61 -55.74 -5.06
CA LEU A 16 -45.87 -56.51 -6.05
C LEU A 16 -46.06 -56.01 -7.49
N PHE A 17 -47.14 -55.27 -7.76
CA PHE A 17 -47.29 -54.57 -9.04
C PHE A 17 -46.31 -53.39 -9.19
N SER A 18 -45.82 -52.81 -8.08
CA SER A 18 -44.81 -51.75 -8.09
C SER A 18 -43.36 -52.25 -8.25
N ALA A 19 -43.09 -53.55 -8.08
CA ALA A 19 -41.76 -54.13 -8.30
C ALA A 19 -41.50 -54.56 -9.76
N ASN A 20 -42.52 -54.54 -10.62
CA ASN A 20 -42.41 -54.92 -12.04
C ASN A 20 -42.08 -53.74 -12.98
N ILE A 21 -41.74 -52.54 -12.47
CA ILE A 21 -41.58 -51.33 -13.32
C ILE A 21 -40.14 -50.78 -13.37
N LEU A 22 -39.14 -51.33 -12.66
CA LEU A 22 -37.77 -50.76 -12.70
C LEU A 22 -36.63 -51.78 -12.91
N ALA A 23 -36.89 -52.85 -13.65
CA ALA A 23 -35.85 -53.68 -14.26
C ALA A 23 -36.16 -53.86 -15.77
N GLN A 24 -36.21 -52.75 -16.51
CA GLN A 24 -36.07 -52.78 -17.96
C GLN A 24 -34.58 -52.75 -18.28
N ASP A 25 -33.96 -53.93 -18.38
CA ASP A 25 -32.75 -54.08 -19.19
C ASP A 25 -33.16 -53.75 -20.63
N THR A 26 -32.87 -52.54 -21.07
CA THR A 26 -33.08 -52.14 -22.46
C THR A 26 -31.98 -52.78 -23.30
N GLU A 27 -32.21 -54.03 -23.75
CA GLU A 27 -31.42 -54.58 -24.83
C GLU A 27 -31.63 -53.70 -26.06
N LEU A 28 -30.59 -52.93 -26.38
CA LEU A 28 -30.53 -52.03 -27.52
C LEU A 28 -30.71 -52.85 -28.80
N THR A 29 -31.69 -52.53 -29.65
CA THR A 29 -31.97 -53.28 -30.88
C THR A 29 -30.77 -53.22 -31.85
N GLU A 30 -30.66 -54.17 -32.78
CA GLU A 30 -29.55 -54.20 -33.76
C GLU A 30 -29.39 -52.85 -34.49
N ASP A 31 -30.50 -52.23 -34.90
CA ASP A 31 -30.52 -50.91 -35.54
C ASP A 31 -29.98 -49.80 -34.62
N GLN A 32 -30.37 -49.82 -33.35
CA GLN A 32 -29.89 -48.87 -32.35
C GLN A 32 -28.39 -49.07 -32.06
N TRP A 33 -27.88 -50.31 -32.13
CA TRP A 33 -26.46 -50.63 -31.99
C TRP A 33 -25.64 -50.13 -33.18
N GLN A 34 -26.14 -50.33 -34.41
CA GLN A 34 -25.52 -49.79 -35.62
C GLN A 34 -25.47 -48.24 -35.59
N ALA A 35 -26.52 -47.60 -35.08
CA ALA A 35 -26.56 -46.15 -34.90
C ALA A 35 -25.51 -45.65 -33.87
N GLN A 36 -25.36 -46.35 -32.73
CA GLN A 36 -24.34 -46.02 -31.72
C GLN A 36 -22.92 -46.19 -32.27
N ILE A 37 -22.61 -47.29 -32.95
CA ILE A 37 -21.30 -47.51 -33.56
C ILE A 37 -20.98 -46.43 -34.60
N THR A 38 -21.96 -46.03 -35.40
CA THR A 38 -21.78 -44.97 -36.40
C THR A 38 -21.51 -43.62 -35.73
N SER A 39 -22.26 -43.28 -34.67
CA SER A 39 -22.06 -42.08 -33.86
C SER A 39 -20.67 -42.07 -33.20
N LEU A 40 -20.27 -43.16 -32.56
CA LEU A 40 -18.96 -43.29 -31.91
C LEU A 40 -17.81 -43.22 -32.93
N ARG A 41 -17.97 -43.80 -34.13
CA ARG A 41 -16.99 -43.66 -35.22
C ARG A 41 -16.87 -42.21 -35.71
N ALA A 42 -18.00 -41.51 -35.84
CA ALA A 42 -18.01 -40.09 -36.20
C ALA A 42 -17.32 -39.24 -35.13
N GLN A 43 -17.65 -39.45 -33.85
CA GLN A 43 -17.01 -38.78 -32.71
C GLN A 43 -15.50 -39.03 -32.68
N LYS A 44 -15.06 -40.29 -32.85
CA LYS A 44 -13.64 -40.64 -32.94
C LYS A 44 -12.94 -39.88 -34.06
N LYS A 45 -13.56 -39.80 -35.23
CA LYS A 45 -13.02 -39.05 -36.38
C LYS A 45 -12.91 -37.55 -36.05
N THR A 46 -13.93 -36.96 -35.46
CA THR A 46 -13.92 -35.55 -35.02
C THR A 46 -12.80 -35.28 -34.03
N LEU A 47 -12.68 -36.09 -32.96
CA LEU A 47 -11.62 -35.96 -31.96
C LEU A 47 -10.22 -36.13 -32.58
N THR A 48 -10.07 -37.03 -33.57
CA THR A 48 -8.79 -37.21 -34.28
C THR A 48 -8.42 -35.96 -35.08
N ASN A 49 -9.40 -35.34 -35.75
CA ASN A 49 -9.19 -34.08 -36.47
C ASN A 49 -8.88 -32.92 -35.52
N GLU A 50 -9.55 -32.83 -34.37
CA GLU A 50 -9.28 -31.83 -33.34
C GLU A 50 -7.86 -31.98 -32.77
N ILE A 51 -7.42 -33.20 -32.47
CA ILE A 51 -6.04 -33.47 -32.04
C ILE A 51 -5.03 -33.01 -33.11
N ALA A 52 -5.31 -33.26 -34.39
CA ALA A 52 -4.46 -32.81 -35.48
C ALA A 52 -4.42 -31.27 -35.59
N SER A 53 -5.57 -30.60 -35.40
CA SER A 53 -5.65 -29.14 -35.35
C SER A 53 -4.86 -28.57 -34.17
N LEU A 54 -5.12 -29.05 -32.96
CA LEU A 54 -4.42 -28.61 -31.75
C LEU A 54 -2.91 -28.83 -31.85
N LYS A 55 -2.46 -29.94 -32.46
CA LYS A 55 -1.04 -30.20 -32.71
C LYS A 55 -0.45 -29.17 -33.67
N THR A 56 -1.21 -28.76 -34.68
CA THR A 56 -0.83 -27.70 -35.62
C THR A 56 -0.74 -26.36 -34.91
N ASP A 57 -1.73 -26.02 -34.07
CA ASP A 57 -1.76 -24.79 -33.29
C ASP A 57 -0.59 -24.71 -32.30
N ILE A 58 -0.27 -25.81 -31.61
CA ILE A 58 0.90 -25.90 -30.73
C ILE A 58 2.19 -25.67 -31.51
N ASN A 59 2.33 -26.26 -32.70
CA ASN A 59 3.51 -26.06 -33.53
C ASN A 59 3.61 -24.61 -34.01
N ASN A 60 2.50 -24.00 -34.40
CA ASN A 60 2.45 -22.59 -34.80
C ASN A 60 2.85 -21.68 -33.62
N LEU A 61 2.28 -21.88 -32.44
CA LEU A 61 2.60 -21.12 -31.23
C LEU A 61 4.06 -21.26 -30.82
N LYS A 62 4.63 -22.47 -30.89
CA LYS A 62 6.06 -22.71 -30.62
C LYS A 62 6.97 -22.01 -31.63
N ASN A 63 6.52 -21.86 -32.87
CA ASN A 63 7.27 -21.21 -33.95
C ASN A 63 7.06 -19.69 -33.99
N THR A 64 6.06 -19.16 -33.29
CA THR A 64 5.86 -17.71 -33.13
C THR A 64 7.04 -17.14 -32.33
N LYS A 65 7.97 -16.50 -33.04
CA LYS A 65 9.07 -15.74 -32.42
C LYS A 65 8.53 -14.43 -31.86
N VAL A 66 8.08 -14.48 -30.60
CA VAL A 66 7.86 -13.26 -29.81
C VAL A 66 9.22 -12.84 -29.25
N GLU A 67 9.53 -11.54 -29.27
CA GLU A 67 10.71 -11.05 -28.57
C GLU A 67 10.65 -11.48 -27.10
N SER A 68 11.80 -11.84 -26.54
CA SER A 68 11.84 -12.23 -25.13
C SER A 68 11.47 -11.03 -24.27
N TYR A 69 10.90 -11.32 -23.09
CA TYR A 69 10.64 -10.29 -22.10
C TYR A 69 11.92 -9.50 -21.76
N GLU A 70 13.06 -10.20 -21.66
CA GLU A 70 14.35 -9.60 -21.36
C GLU A 70 14.80 -8.62 -22.45
N ASP A 71 14.62 -8.97 -23.74
CA ASP A 71 14.95 -8.09 -24.86
C ASP A 71 14.06 -6.83 -24.87
N CYS A 72 12.76 -7.00 -24.62
CA CYS A 72 11.82 -5.89 -24.53
C CYS A 72 12.21 -4.92 -23.40
N MET A 73 12.52 -5.45 -22.22
CA MET A 73 12.94 -4.63 -21.07
C MET A 73 14.29 -3.95 -21.32
N ASN A 74 15.25 -4.65 -21.93
CA ASN A 74 16.55 -4.06 -22.27
C ASN A 74 16.42 -2.90 -23.26
N LYS A 75 15.51 -2.98 -24.24
CA LYS A 75 15.20 -1.87 -25.15
C LYS A 75 14.56 -0.69 -24.42
N LEU A 76 13.65 -0.96 -23.47
CA LEU A 76 13.03 0.06 -22.64
C LEU A 76 14.09 0.80 -21.81
N TYR A 77 14.97 0.07 -21.13
CA TYR A 77 16.06 0.65 -20.35
C TYR A 77 17.01 1.46 -21.23
N SER A 78 17.37 0.92 -22.40
CA SER A 78 18.21 1.62 -23.37
C SER A 78 17.57 2.93 -23.86
N SER A 79 16.24 2.97 -24.00
CA SER A 79 15.51 4.19 -24.36
C SER A 79 15.59 5.28 -23.28
N LEU A 80 15.78 4.88 -22.02
CA LEU A 80 16.03 5.80 -20.91
C LEU A 80 17.52 6.15 -20.74
N GLY A 81 18.40 5.57 -21.56
CA GLY A 81 19.85 5.69 -21.43
C GLY A 81 20.40 4.95 -20.21
N ALA A 82 19.72 3.88 -19.77
CA ALA A 82 20.10 3.08 -18.61
C ALA A 82 20.38 1.63 -19.00
N THR A 83 21.27 0.97 -18.25
CA THR A 83 21.53 -0.46 -18.36
C THR A 83 20.71 -1.25 -17.33
N ALA A 84 20.61 -2.57 -17.49
CA ALA A 84 19.99 -3.43 -16.49
C ALA A 84 20.69 -3.32 -15.12
N ALA A 85 22.00 -3.09 -15.10
CA ALA A 85 22.76 -2.85 -13.87
C ALA A 85 22.38 -1.52 -13.21
N ASP A 86 22.17 -0.45 -13.98
CA ASP A 86 21.73 0.85 -13.45
C ASP A 86 20.35 0.74 -12.82
N VAL A 87 19.44 0.00 -13.46
CA VAL A 87 18.10 -0.27 -12.93
C VAL A 87 18.17 -1.09 -11.65
N ALA A 88 19.04 -2.10 -11.59
CA ALA A 88 19.26 -2.89 -10.37
C ALA A 88 19.81 -2.03 -9.23
N ASN A 89 20.79 -1.16 -9.51
CA ASN A 89 21.33 -0.22 -8.53
C ASN A 89 20.26 0.78 -8.06
N PHE A 90 19.42 1.27 -8.97
CA PHE A 90 18.31 2.15 -8.64
C PHE A 90 17.30 1.47 -7.73
N ARG A 91 16.94 0.21 -8.01
CA ARG A 91 16.06 -0.60 -7.14
C ARG A 91 16.63 -0.71 -5.72
N VAL A 92 17.94 -0.97 -5.59
CA VAL A 92 18.62 -1.01 -4.30
C VAL A 92 18.52 0.35 -3.58
N ALA A 93 18.78 1.46 -4.28
CA ALA A 93 18.70 2.80 -3.71
C ALA A 93 17.28 3.14 -3.21
N VAL A 94 16.25 2.78 -3.99
CA VAL A 94 14.83 2.94 -3.59
C VAL A 94 14.55 2.13 -2.33
N ASN A 95 14.94 0.85 -2.28
CA ASN A 95 14.70 -0.01 -1.13
C ASN A 95 15.43 0.46 0.13
N GLN A 96 16.65 1.00 -0.01
CA GLN A 96 17.41 1.57 1.10
C GLN A 96 16.76 2.83 1.65
N LEU A 97 16.31 3.75 0.77
CA LEU A 97 15.59 4.94 1.20
C LEU A 97 14.26 4.58 1.88
N ASP A 98 13.56 3.60 1.32
CA ASP A 98 12.33 3.08 1.88
C ASP A 98 12.53 2.58 3.32
N GLY A 99 13.53 1.73 3.53
CA GLY A 99 13.90 1.24 4.86
C GLY A 99 14.21 2.37 5.84
N ARG A 100 14.95 3.40 5.41
CA ARG A 100 15.25 4.57 6.26
C ARG A 100 14.00 5.37 6.61
N ILE A 101 13.09 5.59 5.66
CA ILE A 101 11.84 6.33 5.91
C ILE A 101 10.93 5.52 6.85
N ALA A 102 10.79 4.22 6.62
CA ALA A 102 10.00 3.34 7.46
C ALA A 102 10.55 3.23 8.89
N GLY A 103 11.88 3.15 9.03
CA GLY A 103 12.57 3.13 10.31
C GLY A 103 12.73 4.50 10.97
N GLN A 104 12.36 5.58 10.27
CA GLN A 104 12.59 6.96 10.71
C GLN A 104 14.06 7.21 11.12
N GLU A 105 14.98 6.65 10.33
CA GLU A 105 16.41 6.65 10.63
C GLU A 105 17.09 7.92 10.12
N GLY A 106 17.76 8.63 11.02
CA GLY A 106 18.53 9.83 10.70
C GLY A 106 17.66 11.07 10.47
N PRO A 107 18.26 12.15 9.91
CA PRO A 107 17.53 13.39 9.68
C PRO A 107 16.53 13.26 8.52
N LYS A 108 15.25 13.59 8.75
CA LYS A 108 14.21 13.64 7.71
C LYS A 108 14.60 14.46 6.48
N VAL A 109 15.38 15.53 6.68
CA VAL A 109 15.87 16.41 5.60
C VAL A 109 16.77 15.66 4.62
N ASP A 110 17.60 14.74 5.12
CA ASP A 110 18.49 13.95 4.28
C ASP A 110 17.69 12.97 3.43
N SER A 111 16.69 12.30 4.03
CA SER A 111 15.78 11.43 3.29
C SER A 111 14.95 12.18 2.24
N GLN A 112 14.54 13.43 2.51
CA GLN A 112 13.86 14.26 1.50
C GLN A 112 14.77 14.58 0.33
N LYS A 113 16.03 14.96 0.61
CA LYS A 113 17.02 15.24 -0.43
C LYS A 113 17.28 14.01 -1.30
N ASP A 114 17.42 12.84 -0.67
CA ASP A 114 17.63 11.58 -1.39
C ASP A 114 16.41 11.22 -2.25
N LEU A 115 15.19 11.44 -1.73
CA LEU A 115 13.95 11.26 -2.50
C LEU A 115 13.91 12.18 -3.73
N ASP A 116 14.30 13.44 -3.57
CA ASP A 116 14.34 14.42 -4.66
C ASP A 116 15.37 14.01 -5.73
N LEU A 117 16.54 13.49 -5.31
CA LEU A 117 17.54 12.95 -6.23
C LEU A 117 17.02 11.72 -7.00
N LEU A 118 16.28 10.82 -6.33
CA LEU A 118 15.67 9.66 -7.00
C LEU A 118 14.61 10.10 -8.01
N LYS A 119 13.78 11.09 -7.68
CA LYS A 119 12.76 11.65 -8.59
C LYS A 119 13.35 12.34 -9.82
N LEU A 120 14.56 12.89 -9.71
CA LEU A 120 15.27 13.51 -10.83
C LEU A 120 15.86 12.47 -11.80
N ASN A 121 16.08 11.24 -11.35
CA ASN A 121 16.61 10.18 -12.19
C ASN A 121 15.54 9.65 -13.15
N LYS A 122 15.85 9.58 -14.44
CA LYS A 122 14.92 9.10 -15.48
C LYS A 122 14.41 7.67 -15.23
N ILE A 123 15.17 6.84 -14.53
CA ILE A 123 14.78 5.47 -14.17
C ILE A 123 13.53 5.47 -13.27
N SER A 124 13.28 6.53 -12.49
CA SER A 124 12.09 6.64 -11.64
C SER A 124 10.78 6.65 -12.44
N ALA A 125 10.83 6.97 -13.74
CA ALA A 125 9.67 6.97 -14.63
C ALA A 125 9.23 5.55 -15.05
N LEU A 126 10.04 4.52 -14.79
CA LEU A 126 9.66 3.16 -15.09
C LEU A 126 8.44 2.73 -14.25
N PRO A 127 7.51 1.95 -14.82
CA PRO A 127 6.32 1.49 -14.10
C PRO A 127 6.62 0.78 -12.78
N GLU A 128 7.74 0.07 -12.70
CA GLU A 128 8.19 -0.61 -11.48
C GLU A 128 8.45 0.35 -10.30
N PHE A 129 8.93 1.57 -10.57
CA PHE A 129 9.36 2.50 -9.52
C PHE A 129 8.44 3.71 -9.36
N TYR A 130 7.70 4.08 -10.40
CA TYR A 130 7.00 5.36 -10.46
C TYR A 130 6.08 5.58 -9.26
N GLU A 131 5.21 4.60 -8.97
CA GLU A 131 4.27 4.68 -7.85
C GLU A 131 5.03 4.83 -6.53
N ARG A 132 6.04 3.98 -6.30
CA ARG A 132 6.76 3.93 -5.03
C ARG A 132 7.49 5.24 -4.77
N VAL A 133 8.24 5.73 -5.77
CA VAL A 133 9.10 6.92 -5.65
C VAL A 133 8.30 8.21 -5.65
N HIS A 134 7.31 8.35 -6.53
CA HIS A 134 6.60 9.63 -6.68
C HIS A 134 5.47 9.81 -5.67
N ASN A 135 4.81 8.72 -5.25
CA ASN A 135 3.64 8.80 -4.38
C ASN A 135 3.95 8.27 -2.98
N THR A 136 4.28 6.99 -2.89
CA THR A 136 4.28 6.26 -1.61
C THR A 136 5.38 6.76 -0.68
N LEU A 137 6.62 6.88 -1.16
CA LEU A 137 7.73 7.41 -0.36
C LEU A 137 7.52 8.88 0.06
N GLN A 138 6.94 9.71 -0.81
CA GLN A 138 6.64 11.10 -0.45
C GLN A 138 5.61 11.15 0.68
N ARG A 139 4.52 10.37 0.56
CA ARG A 139 3.49 10.29 1.59
C ARG A 139 4.05 9.78 2.92
N ASP A 140 4.84 8.72 2.88
CA ASP A 140 5.42 8.12 4.09
C ASP A 140 6.39 9.10 4.76
N LEU A 141 7.17 9.83 3.97
CA LEU A 141 8.05 10.89 4.47
C LEU A 141 7.25 12.08 5.05
N ASP A 142 6.14 12.48 4.43
CA ASP A 142 5.27 13.53 4.96
C ASP A 142 4.65 13.12 6.31
N ALA A 143 4.32 11.83 6.46
CA ALA A 143 3.83 11.24 7.71
C ALA A 143 4.90 11.13 8.81
N TRP A 144 6.19 11.20 8.47
CA TRP A 144 7.27 11.19 9.46
C TRP A 144 7.30 12.52 10.24
N ILE A 145 6.82 12.50 11.48
CA ILE A 145 6.84 13.65 12.39
C ILE A 145 8.15 13.65 13.16
N VAL A 146 8.97 14.69 12.97
CA VAL A 146 10.19 14.92 13.76
C VAL A 146 9.82 15.78 14.95
N GLU A 147 9.93 15.24 16.16
CA GLU A 147 9.78 16.05 17.37
C GLU A 147 10.97 17.01 17.50
N PRO A 148 10.73 18.31 17.74
CA PRO A 148 11.80 19.27 17.90
C PRO A 148 12.65 18.93 19.14
N PRO A 149 13.99 18.96 19.03
CA PRO A 149 14.84 18.69 20.19
C PRO A 149 14.54 19.67 21.33
N GLU A 150 14.22 19.15 22.52
CA GLU A 150 13.80 19.95 23.67
C GLU A 150 14.96 20.27 24.62
N ILE A 151 14.98 21.50 25.15
CA ILE A 151 15.88 21.90 26.23
C ILE A 151 15.05 22.02 27.51
N ASN A 152 15.48 21.40 28.60
CA ASN A 152 14.86 21.60 29.91
C ASN A 152 15.40 22.87 30.56
N TYR A 153 14.49 23.78 30.96
CA TYR A 153 14.82 25.03 31.63
C TYR A 153 14.13 25.13 32.98
N THR A 154 14.90 25.47 34.02
CA THR A 154 14.38 25.71 35.36
C THR A 154 14.04 27.20 35.52
N VAL A 155 12.78 27.49 35.79
CA VAL A 155 12.27 28.86 36.00
C VAL A 155 12.92 29.47 37.24
N VAL A 156 13.46 30.67 37.09
CA VAL A 156 14.06 31.45 38.18
C VAL A 156 13.09 32.56 38.59
N ARG A 157 13.23 33.06 39.83
CA ARG A 157 12.43 34.20 40.31
C ARG A 157 12.60 35.40 39.37
N GLY A 158 11.48 35.97 38.93
CA GLY A 158 11.44 37.11 38.00
C GLY A 158 11.38 36.73 36.53
N ASP A 159 11.45 35.44 36.18
CA ASP A 159 11.21 34.99 34.82
C ASP A 159 9.73 35.15 34.43
N ASN A 160 9.50 35.42 33.16
CA ASN A 160 8.22 35.26 32.47
C ASN A 160 8.47 34.56 31.13
N LEU A 161 7.42 34.02 30.50
CA LEU A 161 7.56 33.25 29.26
C LEU A 161 8.25 34.06 28.14
N TRP A 162 8.00 35.36 28.08
CA TRP A 162 8.64 36.28 27.14
C TRP A 162 10.16 36.36 27.33
N ASN A 163 10.61 36.59 28.56
CA ASN A 163 12.02 36.73 28.92
C ASN A 163 12.77 35.42 28.72
N ILE A 164 12.14 34.28 29.04
CA ILE A 164 12.71 32.95 28.75
C ILE A 164 12.88 32.80 27.23
N ALA A 165 11.85 33.05 26.42
CA ALA A 165 11.95 32.95 24.96
C ALA A 165 12.99 33.92 24.34
N LYS A 166 13.15 35.11 24.92
CA LYS A 166 14.10 36.13 24.46
C LYS A 166 15.57 35.73 24.69
N LYS A 167 15.88 34.80 25.59
CA LYS A 167 17.26 34.35 25.84
C LYS A 167 17.91 33.82 24.56
N PRO A 168 19.17 34.21 24.23
CA PRO A 168 19.86 33.77 23.01
C PRO A 168 20.01 32.25 22.90
N GLN A 169 20.18 31.57 24.03
CA GLN A 169 20.30 30.10 24.09
C GLN A 169 18.99 29.34 23.81
N HIS A 170 17.87 30.03 23.72
CA HIS A 170 16.56 29.45 23.43
C HIS A 170 16.10 29.85 22.03
N TYR A 171 15.32 30.94 21.91
CA TYR A 171 14.83 31.41 20.61
C TYR A 171 15.46 32.74 20.18
N GLY A 172 16.06 33.50 21.12
CA GLY A 172 16.50 34.87 20.85
C GLY A 172 15.37 35.82 20.45
N ASN A 173 14.11 35.41 20.63
CA ASN A 173 12.92 36.12 20.16
C ASN A 173 11.77 35.93 21.16
N GLY A 174 11.45 37.00 21.89
CA GLY A 174 10.38 37.00 22.89
C GLY A 174 9.01 36.65 22.31
N PHE A 175 8.74 36.98 21.04
CA PHE A 175 7.46 36.66 20.38
C PHE A 175 7.20 35.14 20.24
N ALA A 176 8.24 34.31 20.36
CA ALA A 176 8.12 32.86 20.31
C ALA A 176 7.76 32.22 21.66
N TRP A 177 7.49 33.01 22.71
CA TRP A 177 7.01 32.53 24.01
C TRP A 177 5.79 31.58 23.94
N PRO A 178 4.82 31.72 23.00
CA PRO A 178 3.68 30.80 22.95
C PRO A 178 4.09 29.36 22.68
N MET A 179 5.26 29.11 22.10
CA MET A 179 5.80 27.77 21.88
C MET A 179 6.20 27.09 23.19
N ILE A 180 6.77 27.84 24.13
CA ILE A 180 7.06 27.33 25.49
C ILE A 180 5.74 26.98 26.17
N TYR A 181 4.74 27.85 26.06
CA TYR A 181 3.42 27.58 26.63
C TYR A 181 2.77 26.34 25.99
N LYS A 182 2.89 26.15 24.67
CA LYS A 182 2.32 25.01 23.94
C LYS A 182 2.96 23.68 24.37
N ALA A 183 4.27 23.65 24.54
CA ALA A 183 5.01 22.45 24.94
C ALA A 183 4.78 22.04 26.41
N ASN A 184 4.27 22.94 27.25
CA ASN A 184 4.08 22.72 28.68
C ASN A 184 2.63 22.97 29.13
N ARG A 185 1.64 22.72 28.25
CA ARG A 185 0.21 22.89 28.55
C ARG A 185 -0.25 22.05 29.75
N ASP A 186 0.42 20.94 29.99
CA ASP A 186 0.24 20.07 31.15
C ASP A 186 0.69 20.72 32.46
N LYS A 187 1.70 21.61 32.43
CA LYS A 187 2.28 22.27 33.62
C LYS A 187 1.82 23.70 33.83
N ILE A 188 1.47 24.40 32.75
CA ILE A 188 1.12 25.82 32.76
C ILE A 188 -0.38 25.93 32.51
N LYS A 189 -1.15 26.22 33.56
CA LYS A 189 -2.59 26.47 33.44
C LYS A 189 -2.87 27.88 32.90
N ASN A 190 -2.18 28.87 33.45
CA ASN A 190 -2.26 30.26 33.03
C ASN A 190 -0.86 30.72 32.59
N PRO A 191 -0.68 31.21 31.34
CA PRO A 191 0.62 31.65 30.84
C PRO A 191 1.25 32.81 31.63
N ASP A 192 0.43 33.61 32.31
CA ASP A 192 0.90 34.74 33.13
C ASP A 192 1.34 34.32 34.54
N LEU A 193 1.04 33.08 34.96
CA LEU A 193 1.37 32.54 36.29
C LEU A 193 2.34 31.37 36.17
N ILE A 194 3.63 31.69 36.27
CA ILE A 194 4.72 30.70 36.39
C ILE A 194 5.46 30.90 37.71
N TYR A 195 5.98 29.80 38.26
CA TYR A 195 6.58 29.76 39.59
C TYR A 195 8.05 29.34 39.52
N PRO A 196 8.92 29.87 40.41
CA PRO A 196 10.30 29.43 40.50
C PRO A 196 10.42 27.91 40.74
N LYS A 197 11.49 27.30 40.22
CA LYS A 197 11.79 25.85 40.26
C LYS A 197 10.92 24.97 39.37
N GLN A 198 9.96 25.53 38.62
CA GLN A 198 9.28 24.77 37.57
C GLN A 198 10.26 24.42 36.45
N ILE A 199 10.15 23.20 35.92
CA ILE A 199 10.97 22.75 34.78
C ILE A 199 10.10 22.74 33.53
N PHE A 200 10.44 23.60 32.58
CA PHE A 200 9.77 23.72 31.29
C PHE A 200 10.59 23.11 30.18
N LYS A 201 9.90 22.44 29.26
CA LYS A 201 10.41 21.97 27.97
C LYS A 201 10.42 23.14 26.98
N ILE A 202 11.59 23.44 26.43
CA ILE A 202 11.76 24.47 25.41
C ILE A 202 12.10 23.77 24.09
N PRO A 203 11.12 23.52 23.22
CA PRO A 203 11.35 22.85 21.94
C PRO A 203 12.14 23.75 20.99
N LYS A 204 13.19 23.25 20.32
CA LYS A 204 13.86 24.01 19.27
C LYS A 204 12.89 24.32 18.12
N LEU A 205 12.82 25.58 17.72
CA LEU A 205 11.97 25.99 16.59
C LEU A 205 12.51 25.41 15.28
N THR A 206 11.61 24.91 14.44
CA THR A 206 11.90 24.63 13.02
C THR A 206 12.25 25.91 12.28
N GLU A 207 12.92 25.81 11.13
CA GLU A 207 13.27 26.99 10.32
C GLU A 207 12.04 27.79 9.88
N GLN A 208 10.93 27.10 9.60
CA GLN A 208 9.66 27.74 9.25
C GLN A 208 9.11 28.58 10.42
N GLU A 209 9.14 28.03 11.64
CA GLU A 209 8.69 28.74 12.85
C GLU A 209 9.60 29.92 13.19
N LYS A 210 10.93 29.75 13.09
CA LYS A 210 11.88 30.86 13.26
C LYS A 210 11.56 32.01 12.31
N SER A 211 11.33 31.70 11.02
CA SER A 211 10.96 32.70 10.00
C SER A 211 9.66 33.42 10.37
N LYS A 212 8.62 32.67 10.78
CA LYS A 212 7.33 33.23 11.23
C LYS A 212 7.50 34.24 12.37
N TYR A 213 8.16 33.85 13.47
CA TYR A 213 8.33 34.73 14.62
C TYR A 213 9.27 35.90 14.36
N ASN A 214 10.25 35.73 13.46
CA ASN A 214 11.10 36.83 13.00
C ASN A 214 10.33 37.88 12.22
N LYS A 215 9.38 37.48 11.35
CA LYS A 215 8.48 38.41 10.66
C LYS A 215 7.60 39.18 11.64
N ILE A 216 7.00 38.49 12.63
CA ILE A 216 6.19 39.13 13.67
C ILE A 216 7.01 40.18 14.43
N ARG A 217 8.22 39.83 14.86
CA ARG A 217 9.13 40.75 15.55
C ARG A 217 9.45 41.99 14.72
N LYS A 218 9.72 41.82 13.41
CA LYS A 218 10.01 42.92 12.49
C LYS A 218 8.81 43.85 12.28
N ASN A 219 7.60 43.29 12.24
CA ASN A 219 6.37 44.04 11.97
C ASN A 219 5.74 44.67 13.24
N TYR A 220 6.22 44.29 14.42
CA TYR A 220 5.70 44.81 15.68
C TYR A 220 6.08 46.28 15.87
N LYS A 221 5.06 47.13 16.02
CA LYS A 221 5.19 48.54 16.39
C LYS A 221 4.79 48.68 17.86
N PRO A 222 5.71 49.03 18.78
CA PRO A 222 5.36 49.24 20.17
C PRO A 222 4.38 50.41 20.31
N ALA A 223 3.55 50.35 21.35
CA ALA A 223 2.69 51.49 21.69
C ALA A 223 3.56 52.73 21.97
N PRO A 224 3.09 53.94 21.62
CA PRO A 224 3.78 55.16 21.97
C PRO A 224 3.97 55.22 23.48
N VAL A 225 5.17 55.64 23.89
CA VAL A 225 5.53 55.76 25.31
C VAL A 225 4.62 56.83 25.93
N GLN A 226 3.95 56.49 27.03
CA GLN A 226 3.07 57.39 27.77
C GLN A 226 3.88 58.41 28.57
#